data_AF-A0A971V1X9-F1
#
_entry.id   AF-A0A971V1X9-F1
#
_cell.length_a   1.000
_cell.length_b   1.000
_cell.length_c   1.000
_cell.angle_alpha   90.00
_cell.angle_beta   90.00
_cell.angle_gamma   90.00
#
_symmetry.space_group_name_H-M   'P 1'
#
loop_
_entity.id
_entity.type
_entity.pdbx_description
1 polymer ?
#
loop_
_entity_poly.entity_id
_entity_poly.type
_entity_poly.pdbx_seq_one_letter_code
_entity_poly.pdbx_strand_id
1 'polypeptide(L)'
;MKKNQFSYILSPENYIPLIEIACGDKEGKPFYIQGPFEDEAMTKMIVNRLEKNEEMGNFHFLMAADNFMDDDDWDDEDDEDWDDEDRI
;
A
#
# COMPACT_ATOMS: atom_id res chain seq x y z
N MET A 1 -12.03 -10.98 -41.22
CA MET A 1 -11.05 -10.43 -40.27
C MET A 1 -11.16 -11.23 -38.97
N LYS A 2 -10.12 -11.96 -38.56
CA LYS A 2 -10.13 -12.68 -37.27
C LYS A 2 -9.69 -11.71 -36.18
N LYS A 3 -10.54 -11.51 -35.17
CA LYS A 3 -10.19 -10.78 -33.95
C LYS A 3 -9.20 -11.64 -33.17
N ASN A 4 -7.99 -11.16 -32.93
CA ASN A 4 -7.07 -11.80 -31.99
C ASN A 4 -7.60 -11.55 -30.57
N GLN A 5 -8.21 -12.57 -29.99
CA GLN A 5 -8.62 -12.56 -28.59
C GLN A 5 -7.37 -12.86 -27.76
N PHE A 6 -6.79 -11.82 -27.15
CA PHE A 6 -5.77 -12.00 -26.12
C PHE A 6 -6.45 -12.58 -24.89
N SER A 7 -6.17 -13.84 -24.60
CA SER A 7 -6.61 -14.50 -23.37
C SER A 7 -5.69 -14.05 -22.24
N TYR A 8 -6.22 -13.22 -21.32
CA TYR A 8 -5.49 -12.72 -20.13
C TYR A 8 -5.46 -13.73 -18.97
N ILE A 9 -5.77 -14.99 -19.22
CA ILE A 9 -5.76 -16.04 -18.19
C ILE A 9 -4.41 -16.74 -18.25
N LEU A 10 -3.73 -16.77 -17.11
CA LEU A 10 -2.51 -17.56 -16.93
C LEU A 10 -2.83 -19.05 -17.17
N SER A 11 -2.22 -19.64 -18.20
CA SER A 11 -2.30 -21.08 -18.45
C SER A 11 -1.31 -21.85 -17.56
N PRO A 12 -1.57 -23.13 -17.21
CA PRO A 12 -0.66 -23.94 -16.40
C PRO A 12 0.77 -24.08 -16.95
N GLU A 13 0.95 -23.95 -18.27
CA GLU A 13 2.25 -23.93 -18.95
C GLU A 13 2.99 -22.58 -18.86
N ASN A 14 2.33 -21.51 -18.40
CA ASN A 14 2.97 -20.22 -18.18
C ASN A 14 3.85 -20.32 -16.93
N TYR A 15 5.16 -20.42 -17.16
CA TYR A 15 6.16 -20.37 -16.09
C TYR A 15 6.20 -18.96 -15.48
N ILE A 16 5.80 -18.84 -14.22
CA ILE A 16 5.91 -17.61 -13.43
C ILE A 16 7.19 -17.74 -12.59
N PRO A 17 8.21 -16.89 -12.80
CA PRO A 17 9.39 -16.92 -11.96
C PRO A 17 9.01 -16.56 -10.53
N LEU A 18 9.42 -17.40 -9.58
CA LEU A 18 9.34 -17.06 -8.17
C LEU A 18 10.46 -16.06 -7.86
N ILE A 19 10.09 -14.93 -7.29
CA ILE A 19 11.04 -13.94 -6.78
C ILE A 19 11.06 -14.01 -5.26
N GLU A 20 12.25 -13.90 -4.68
CA GLU A 20 12.39 -13.72 -3.24
C GLU A 20 12.12 -12.25 -2.91
N ILE A 21 11.21 -12.02 -1.97
CA ILE A 21 10.93 -10.68 -1.43
C ILE A 21 11.66 -10.60 -0.10
N ALA A 22 12.63 -9.70 -0.01
CA ALA A 22 13.29 -9.40 1.26
C ALA A 22 12.29 -8.69 2.18
N CYS A 23 12.07 -9.26 3.37
CA CYS A 23 11.24 -8.65 4.40
C CYS A 23 12.11 -7.82 5.35
N GLY A 24 11.71 -6.58 5.63
CA GLY A 24 12.44 -5.67 6.50
C GLY A 24 13.51 -4.86 5.78
N ASP A 25 14.45 -4.29 6.54
CA ASP A 25 15.55 -3.51 6.00
C ASP A 25 16.71 -4.40 5.47
N LYS A 26 17.84 -3.77 5.13
CA LYS A 26 19.06 -4.47 4.65
C LYS A 26 19.64 -5.49 5.67
N GLU A 27 19.28 -5.37 6.95
CA GLU A 27 19.70 -6.26 8.04
C GLU A 27 18.58 -7.25 8.43
N GLY A 28 17.43 -7.20 7.76
CA GLY A 28 16.25 -8.01 8.07
C GLY A 28 15.43 -7.47 9.24
N LYS A 29 15.67 -6.24 9.69
CA LYS A 29 14.92 -5.63 10.78
C LYS A 29 13.53 -5.21 10.31
N PRO A 30 12.47 -5.45 11.11
CA PRO A 30 11.15 -4.92 10.83
C PRO A 30 11.18 -3.41 10.64
N PHE A 31 10.50 -2.93 9.60
CA PHE A 31 10.34 -1.51 9.33
C PHE A 31 8.86 -1.20 9.16
N TYR A 32 8.31 -0.45 10.09
CA TYR A 32 6.95 0.07 10.03
C TYR A 32 6.92 1.50 9.45
N ILE A 33 5.98 1.77 8.55
CA ILE A 33 5.75 3.11 7.98
C ILE A 33 4.26 3.38 8.13
N GLN A 34 3.91 4.49 8.79
CA GLN A 34 2.51 4.85 9.01
C GLN A 34 1.83 5.18 7.67
N GLY A 35 0.77 4.45 7.36
CA GLY A 35 -0.06 4.68 6.17
C GLY A 35 -1.12 5.77 6.37
N PRO A 36 -1.75 6.25 5.27
CA PRO A 36 -2.74 7.33 5.33
C PRO A 36 -4.03 6.96 6.08
N PHE A 37 -4.30 5.67 6.26
CA PHE A 37 -5.50 5.17 6.96
C PHE A 37 -5.25 4.81 8.42
N GLU A 38 -4.03 5.02 8.92
CA GLU A 38 -3.64 4.68 10.29
C GLU A 38 -3.60 5.95 11.14
N ASP A 39 -4.39 5.97 12.22
CA ASP A 39 -4.36 7.08 13.18
C ASP A 39 -3.20 6.96 14.17
N GLU A 40 -3.03 8.01 14.99
CA GLU A 40 -1.95 8.06 16.00
C GLU A 40 -2.07 6.95 17.05
N ALA A 41 -3.30 6.54 17.41
CA ALA A 41 -3.53 5.52 18.41
C ALA A 41 -3.11 4.13 17.90
N MET A 42 -3.46 3.81 16.66
CA MET A 42 -3.05 2.59 15.97
C MET A 42 -1.54 2.54 15.80
N THR A 43 -0.94 3.64 15.34
CA THR A 43 0.52 3.81 15.20
C THR A 43 1.24 3.53 16.52
N LYS A 44 0.82 4.17 17.62
CA LYS A 44 1.38 3.94 18.96
C LYS A 44 1.24 2.50 19.42
N MET A 45 0.09 1.87 19.16
CA MET A 45 -0.12 0.46 19.50
C MET A 45 0.86 -0.45 18.77
N ILE A 46 1.14 -0.18 17.49
CA ILE A 46 2.08 -0.95 16.67
C ILE A 46 3.51 -0.78 17.20
N VAL A 47 3.96 0.46 17.43
CA VAL A 47 5.29 0.75 17.96
C VAL A 47 5.50 0.10 19.33
N ASN A 48 4.54 0.20 20.24
CA ASN A 48 4.62 -0.43 21.57
C ASN A 48 4.74 -1.96 21.49
N ARG A 49 4.12 -2.60 20.48
CA ARG A 49 4.26 -4.05 20.27
C ARG A 49 5.64 -4.41 19.76
N LEU A 50 6.21 -3.59 18.86
CA LEU A 50 7.57 -3.77 18.37
C LEU A 50 8.60 -3.62 19.52
N GLU A 51 8.47 -2.58 20.35
CA GLU A 51 9.32 -2.39 21.52
C GLU A 51 9.27 -3.58 22.50
N LYS A 52 8.07 -4.13 22.70
CA LYS A 52 7.86 -5.26 23.61
C LYS A 52 8.48 -6.57 23.08
N ASN A 53 8.42 -6.81 21.78
CA ASN A 53 8.78 -8.09 21.19
C ASN A 53 10.23 -8.14 20.70
N GLU A 54 10.70 -7.05 20.10
CA GLU A 54 11.99 -7.00 19.41
C GLU A 54 13.06 -6.30 20.25
N GLU A 55 12.71 -5.62 21.35
CA GLU A 55 13.59 -4.70 22.09
C GLU A 55 13.94 -3.42 21.29
N MET A 56 14.30 -2.37 22.03
CA MET A 56 14.58 -1.06 21.45
C MET A 56 15.84 -1.10 20.57
N GLY A 57 15.73 -0.72 19.29
CA GLY A 57 16.85 -0.73 18.33
C GLY A 57 16.86 -1.89 17.34
N ASN A 58 15.93 -2.84 17.48
CA ASN A 58 15.77 -3.98 16.57
C ASN A 58 14.65 -3.80 15.53
N PHE A 59 14.07 -2.60 15.45
CA PHE A 59 13.11 -2.23 14.42
C PHE A 59 13.28 -0.76 14.03
N HIS A 60 12.73 -0.41 12.88
CA HIS A 60 12.64 0.95 12.36
C HIS A 60 11.17 1.38 12.28
N PHE A 61 10.90 2.68 12.47
CA PHE A 61 9.57 3.23 12.25
C PHE A 61 9.63 4.65 11.67
N LEU A 62 8.66 5.00 10.83
CA LEU A 62 8.41 6.35 10.31
C LEU A 62 6.94 6.72 10.55
N MET A 63 6.70 7.88 11.15
CA MET A 63 5.35 8.40 11.42
C MET A 63 4.95 9.43 10.36
N ALA A 64 3.66 9.46 10.05
CA ALA A 64 3.13 10.28 8.97
C ALA A 64 3.22 11.80 9.23
N ALA A 65 3.34 12.21 10.49
CA ALA A 65 3.57 13.62 10.84
C ALA A 65 4.97 14.13 10.43
N ASP A 66 5.91 13.21 10.16
CA ASP A 66 7.26 13.52 9.69
C ASP A 66 7.37 13.41 8.13
N ASN A 67 6.24 13.35 7.41
CA ASN A 67 6.18 12.83 6.04
C ASN A 67 6.66 13.75 4.92
N PHE A 68 7.61 13.19 4.18
CA PHE A 68 7.98 13.41 2.78
C PHE A 68 6.98 12.81 1.78
N MET A 69 5.75 12.54 2.20
CA MET A 69 4.68 11.89 1.42
C MET A 69 3.46 12.80 1.26
N ASP A 70 3.62 14.09 1.59
CA ASP A 70 2.72 15.19 1.23
C ASP A 70 2.92 15.54 -0.26
N ASP A 71 2.82 14.54 -1.13
CA ASP A 71 2.70 14.74 -2.58
C ASP A 71 1.22 14.50 -2.91
N ASP A 72 0.41 15.46 -2.43
CA ASP A 72 -0.97 15.71 -2.82
C ASP A 72 -1.03 16.15 -4.31
N ASP A 73 -0.50 15.33 -5.23
CA ASP A 73 -0.62 15.50 -6.68
C ASP A 73 -1.39 14.32 -7.32
N TRP A 74 -2.44 13.88 -6.63
CA TRP A 74 -3.54 13.14 -7.25
C TRP A 74 -4.71 14.10 -7.41
N ASP A 75 -4.54 15.04 -8.34
CA ASP A 75 -5.59 15.90 -8.90
C ASP A 75 -6.61 15.01 -9.62
N ASP A 76 -7.58 14.48 -8.87
CA ASP A 76 -8.75 13.77 -9.39
C ASP A 76 -9.87 14.81 -9.66
N GLU A 77 -9.58 15.76 -10.57
CA GLU A 77 -10.61 16.51 -11.29
C GLU A 77 -11.28 15.55 -12.30
N ASP A 78 -12.29 14.82 -11.85
CA ASP A 78 -13.32 14.26 -12.76
C ASP A 78 -14.70 14.77 -12.34
N ASP A 79 -14.98 15.99 -12.83
CA ASP A 79 -16.30 16.61 -12.96
C ASP A 79 -17.23 15.72 -13.80
N GLU A 80 -18.17 15.00 -13.19
CA GLU A 80 -19.38 14.57 -13.89
C GLU A 80 -20.62 14.68 -12.98
N ASP A 81 -21.13 15.91 -12.88
CA ASP A 81 -22.49 16.26 -12.43
C ASP A 81 -23.52 15.74 -13.45
N TRP A 82 -23.97 14.50 -13.27
CA TRP A 82 -25.11 13.94 -13.98
C TRP A 82 -25.98 13.13 -13.03
N ASP A 83 -27.03 13.74 -12.50
CA ASP A 83 -28.31 13.05 -12.55
C ASP A 83 -29.44 14.03 -12.83
N ASP A 84 -29.88 13.94 -14.07
CA ASP A 84 -31.00 14.62 -14.68
C ASP A 84 -32.29 14.38 -13.88
N GLU A 85 -33.07 15.45 -13.84
CA GLU A 85 -34.42 15.55 -13.33
C GLU A 85 -35.39 14.57 -14.01
N ASP A 86 -35.58 13.37 -13.44
CA ASP A 86 -36.62 12.42 -13.86
C ASP A 86 -37.78 12.31 -12.84
N ARG A 87 -38.66 13.32 -12.89
CA ARG A 87 -40.11 13.19 -13.15
C ARG A 87 -40.87 12.01 -12.49
N ILE A 88 -41.64 12.30 -11.43
CA ILE A 88 -42.98 11.69 -11.17
C ILE A 88 -43.96 12.78 -10.72
#